data_AF-A0A075HAR6-F1
#
_entry.id   AF-A0A075HAR6-F1
#
_cell.length_a   1.000
_cell.length_b   1.000
_cell.length_c   1.000
_cell.angle_alpha   90.00
_cell.angle_beta   90.00
_cell.angle_gamma   90.00
#
_symmetry.space_group_name_H-M   'P 1'
#
loop_
_entity.id
_entity.type
_entity.pdbx_description
1 polymer ?
#
loop_
_entity_poly.entity_id
_entity_poly.type
_entity_poly.pdbx_seq_one_letter_code
_entity_poly.pdbx_strand_id
1 'polypeptide(L)'
;MKPEHIIESFELLASGKIPKESLEIIFENIMSGKSENVSLAMQSTNVSSMDEDKLNEILDKIIQNNIEFVKERGEHAVVTLMGIAMKEVRGKASGKMVNDLLRKKVSEL
;
A
#
# COMPACT_ATOMS: atom_id res chain seq x y z
N MET A 1 -18.84 14.41 5.48
CA MET A 1 -18.84 13.06 4.86
C MET A 1 -20.27 12.59 4.69
N LYS A 2 -20.65 12.06 3.52
CA LYS A 2 -22.00 11.57 3.24
C LYS A 2 -22.03 10.03 3.22
N PRO A 3 -23.18 9.37 3.49
CA PRO A 3 -23.30 7.91 3.41
C PRO A 3 -22.88 7.34 2.04
N GLU A 4 -23.18 8.07 0.95
CA GLU A 4 -22.79 7.72 -0.42
C GLU A 4 -21.28 7.50 -0.57
N HIS A 5 -20.46 8.33 0.09
CA HIS A 5 -18.99 8.22 0.01
C HIS A 5 -18.49 6.93 0.69
N ILE A 6 -19.17 6.50 1.75
CA ILE A 6 -18.84 5.28 2.48
C ILE A 6 -19.15 4.07 1.61
N ILE A 7 -20.37 4.02 1.07
CA ILE A 7 -20.85 2.94 0.19
C ILE A 7 -19.92 2.79 -1.02
N GLU A 8 -19.68 3.88 -1.75
CA GLU A 8 -18.82 3.88 -2.94
C GLU A 8 -17.40 3.39 -2.61
N SER A 9 -16.81 3.85 -1.51
CA SER A 9 -15.46 3.42 -1.11
C SER A 9 -15.40 1.93 -0.78
N PHE A 10 -16.44 1.37 -0.15
CA PHE A 10 -16.51 -0.07 0.10
C PHE A 10 -16.81 -0.89 -1.15
N GLU A 11 -17.58 -0.38 -2.12
CA GLU A 11 -17.77 -1.02 -3.43
C GLU A 11 -16.45 -1.09 -4.21
N LEU A 12 -15.66 -0.02 -4.19
CA LEU A 12 -14.32 0.01 -4.79
C LEU A 12 -13.38 -1.00 -4.13
N LEU A 13 -13.42 -1.10 -2.79
CA LEU A 13 -12.66 -2.11 -2.06
C LEU A 13 -13.11 -3.53 -2.43
N ALA A 14 -14.42 -3.79 -2.44
CA ALA A 14 -14.98 -5.10 -2.76
C ALA A 14 -14.66 -5.53 -4.21
N SER A 15 -14.59 -4.57 -5.14
CA SER A 15 -14.19 -4.82 -6.52
C SER A 15 -12.67 -4.91 -6.75
N GLY A 16 -11.86 -4.75 -5.69
CA GLY A 16 -10.40 -4.84 -5.77
C GLY A 16 -9.71 -3.64 -6.43
N LYS A 17 -10.45 -2.56 -6.75
CA LYS A 17 -9.92 -1.34 -7.38
C LYS A 17 -9.04 -0.51 -6.44
N ILE A 18 -9.21 -0.68 -5.13
CA ILE A 18 -8.37 -0.07 -4.11
C ILE A 18 -8.00 -1.10 -3.04
N PRO A 19 -6.81 -0.99 -2.42
CA PRO A 19 -6.47 -1.73 -1.22
C PRO A 19 -7.20 -1.17 0.01
N LYS A 20 -7.28 -1.95 1.10
CA LYS A 20 -7.97 -1.54 2.34
C LYS A 20 -7.39 -0.27 2.98
N GLU A 21 -6.08 -0.07 2.87
CA GLU A 21 -5.36 1.09 3.41
C GLU A 21 -5.78 2.41 2.73
N SER A 22 -6.37 2.31 1.53
CA SER A 22 -6.90 3.46 0.79
C SER A 22 -8.16 4.06 1.42
N LEU A 23 -8.94 3.28 2.17
CA LEU A 23 -10.16 3.78 2.81
C LEU A 23 -9.85 4.94 3.75
N GLU A 24 -8.85 4.79 4.62
CA GLU A 24 -8.41 5.82 5.55
C GLU A 24 -8.01 7.11 4.81
N ILE A 25 -7.23 6.96 3.72
CA ILE A 25 -6.74 8.08 2.91
C ILE A 25 -7.89 8.83 2.22
N ILE A 26 -8.81 8.09 1.59
CA ILE A 26 -9.99 8.66 0.91
C ILE A 26 -10.84 9.42 1.93
N PHE A 27 -11.11 8.80 3.06
CA PHE A 27 -11.95 9.36 4.12
C PHE A 27 -11.32 10.60 4.74
N GLU A 28 -10.02 10.58 5.04
CA GLU A 28 -9.28 11.75 5.54
C GLU A 28 -9.35 12.92 4.54
N ASN A 29 -9.16 12.64 3.24
CA ASN A 29 -9.18 13.68 2.20
C ASN A 29 -10.56 14.35 2.08
N ILE A 30 -11.63 13.56 2.11
CA ILE A 30 -13.01 14.07 2.10
C ILE A 30 -13.35 14.82 3.39
N MET A 31 -13.00 14.25 4.56
CA MET A 31 -13.33 14.87 5.86
C MET A 31 -12.55 16.14 6.12
N SER A 32 -11.35 16.27 5.58
CA SER A 32 -10.55 17.51 5.62
C SER A 32 -10.98 18.56 4.59
N GLY A 33 -12.01 18.29 3.78
CA GLY A 33 -12.52 19.20 2.77
C GLY A 33 -11.61 19.38 1.55
N LYS A 34 -10.61 18.50 1.37
CA LYS A 34 -9.70 18.52 0.22
C LYS A 34 -10.33 17.96 -1.05
N SER A 35 -11.34 17.11 -0.92
CA SER A 35 -12.12 16.55 -2.03
C SER A 35 -13.61 16.47 -1.71
N GLU A 36 -14.43 16.73 -2.72
CA GLU A 36 -15.90 16.72 -2.58
C GLU A 36 -16.50 15.32 -2.68
N ASN A 37 -15.82 14.37 -3.34
CA ASN A 37 -16.28 13.00 -3.59
C ASN A 37 -15.10 12.00 -3.62
N VAL A 38 -15.42 10.70 -3.68
CA VAL A 38 -14.45 9.60 -3.63
C VAL A 38 -13.53 9.61 -4.85
N SER A 39 -14.05 9.84 -6.05
CA SER A 39 -13.24 9.91 -7.27
C SER A 39 -12.15 10.99 -7.19
N LEU A 40 -12.49 12.20 -6.75
CA LEU A 40 -11.52 13.29 -6.56
C LEU A 40 -10.52 12.97 -5.45
N ALA A 41 -10.96 12.33 -4.37
CA ALA A 41 -10.07 11.90 -3.29
C ALA A 41 -9.05 10.87 -3.79
N MET A 42 -9.46 9.89 -4.60
CA MET A 42 -8.56 8.90 -5.19
C MET A 42 -7.53 9.53 -6.13
N GLN A 43 -7.97 10.44 -6.99
CA GLN A 43 -7.09 11.16 -7.92
C GLN A 43 -6.06 12.02 -7.18
N SER A 44 -6.51 12.80 -6.20
CA SER A 44 -5.63 13.72 -5.44
C SER A 44 -4.65 13.02 -4.52
N THR A 45 -4.93 11.78 -4.11
CA THR A 45 -4.07 10.98 -3.22
C THR A 45 -3.31 9.88 -3.94
N ASN A 46 -3.44 9.79 -5.27
CA ASN A 46 -2.83 8.76 -6.11
C ASN A 46 -3.09 7.34 -5.59
N VAL A 47 -4.31 7.13 -5.11
CA VAL A 47 -4.79 5.88 -4.54
C VAL A 47 -5.41 5.05 -5.65
N SER A 48 -4.84 3.88 -5.90
CA SER A 48 -5.31 2.89 -6.87
C SER A 48 -4.55 1.58 -6.68
N SER A 49 -5.19 0.44 -6.92
CA SER A 49 -4.49 -0.84 -6.89
C SER A 49 -3.33 -0.86 -7.90
N MET A 50 -2.13 -1.12 -7.40
CA MET A 50 -0.91 -1.31 -8.18
C MET A 50 -0.83 -2.74 -8.70
N ASP A 51 -0.21 -2.89 -9.86
CA ASP A 51 0.14 -4.18 -10.44
C ASP A 51 1.21 -4.93 -9.63
N GLU A 52 1.12 -6.26 -9.59
CA GLU A 52 2.03 -7.11 -8.81
C GLU A 52 3.49 -7.03 -9.31
N ASP A 53 3.73 -6.92 -10.62
CA ASP A 53 5.09 -6.84 -11.16
C ASP A 53 5.78 -5.56 -10.71
N LYS A 54 5.04 -4.44 -10.76
CA LYS A 54 5.54 -3.14 -10.29
C LYS A 54 5.82 -3.15 -8.79
N LEU A 55 4.96 -3.82 -8.01
CA LEU A 55 5.21 -3.99 -6.58
C LEU A 55 6.49 -4.81 -6.36
N ASN A 56 6.67 -5.92 -7.08
CA ASN A 56 7.88 -6.74 -7.01
C ASN A 56 9.15 -5.91 -7.27
N GLU A 57 9.17 -5.10 -8.33
CA GLU A 57 10.32 -4.24 -8.65
C GLU A 57 10.66 -3.26 -7.51
N ILE A 58 9.66 -2.66 -6.87
CA ILE A 58 9.86 -1.74 -5.74
C ILE A 58 10.47 -2.50 -4.57
N LEU A 59 9.92 -3.67 -4.23
CA LEU A 59 10.40 -4.48 -3.11
C LEU A 59 11.82 -4.99 -3.36
N ASP A 60 12.15 -5.39 -4.58
CA ASP A 60 13.51 -5.80 -4.96
C ASP A 60 14.51 -4.67 -4.76
N LYS A 61 14.17 -3.44 -5.18
CA LYS A 61 15.01 -2.26 -4.93
C LYS A 61 15.19 -1.99 -3.44
N ILE A 62 14.13 -2.07 -2.65
CA ILE A 62 14.19 -1.87 -1.19
C ILE A 62 15.11 -2.91 -0.55
N ILE A 63 14.98 -4.19 -0.93
CA ILE A 63 15.81 -5.27 -0.40
C ILE A 63 17.27 -5.08 -0.80
N GLN A 64 17.56 -4.79 -2.08
CA GLN A 64 18.93 -4.56 -2.56
C GLN A 64 19.59 -3.37 -1.86
N ASN A 65 18.87 -2.27 -1.65
CA ASN A 65 19.38 -1.10 -0.92
C ASN A 65 19.65 -1.39 0.57
N ASN A 66 19.11 -2.49 1.12
CA ASN A 66 19.26 -2.89 2.51
C ASN A 66 19.90 -4.28 2.64
N ILE A 67 20.62 -4.76 1.62
CA ILE A 67 21.03 -6.16 1.53
C ILE A 67 21.92 -6.60 2.69
N GLU A 68 22.83 -5.75 3.16
CA GLU A 68 23.70 -6.06 4.30
C GLU A 68 22.89 -6.20 5.60
N PHE A 69 21.88 -5.36 5.78
CA PHE A 69 20.95 -5.46 6.91
C PHE A 69 20.09 -6.73 6.83
N VAL A 70 19.66 -7.12 5.62
CA VAL A 70 18.92 -8.37 5.41
C VAL A 70 19.79 -9.59 5.71
N LYS A 71 21.05 -9.60 5.28
CA LYS A 71 22.00 -10.67 5.62
C LYS A 71 22.28 -10.77 7.12
N GLU A 72 22.36 -9.64 7.82
CA GLU A 72 22.57 -9.60 9.28
C GLU A 72 21.35 -10.11 10.06
N ARG A 73 20.13 -9.72 9.64
CA ARG A 73 18.90 -9.90 10.43
C ARG A 73 17.96 -10.98 9.91
N GLY A 74 18.13 -11.47 8.68
CA GLY A 74 17.26 -12.43 8.02
C GLY A 74 15.78 -12.01 8.08
N GLU A 75 14.92 -12.93 8.49
CA GLU A 75 13.48 -12.69 8.69
C GLU A 75 13.16 -11.51 9.61
N HIS A 76 14.02 -11.17 10.57
CA HIS A 76 13.80 -10.02 11.45
C HIS A 76 13.92 -8.68 10.71
N ALA A 77 14.57 -8.65 9.53
CA ALA A 77 14.63 -7.47 8.68
C ALA A 77 13.26 -7.09 8.12
N VAL A 78 12.35 -8.06 7.93
CA VAL A 78 11.05 -7.88 7.27
C VAL A 78 10.23 -6.77 7.93
N VAL A 79 10.27 -6.63 9.26
CA VAL A 79 9.51 -5.59 9.98
C VAL A 79 9.99 -4.19 9.58
N THR A 80 11.31 -3.99 9.48
CA THR A 80 11.90 -2.73 9.05
C THR A 80 11.63 -2.47 7.57
N LEU A 81 11.82 -3.48 6.71
CA LEU A 81 11.57 -3.37 5.27
C LEU A 81 10.09 -3.06 4.99
N MET A 82 9.17 -3.62 5.76
CA MET A 82 7.74 -3.32 5.67
C MET A 82 7.48 -1.83 5.93
N GLY A 83 8.12 -1.24 6.94
CA GLY A 83 8.03 0.19 7.22
C GLY A 83 8.56 1.06 6.07
N ILE A 84 9.63 0.62 5.40
CA ILE A 84 10.18 1.31 4.23
C ILE A 84 9.22 1.17 3.03
N ALA A 85 8.78 -0.04 2.72
CA ALA A 85 7.86 -0.31 1.62
C ALA A 85 6.55 0.44 1.77
N MET A 86 5.94 0.43 2.96
CA MET A 86 4.67 1.11 3.19
C MET A 86 4.78 2.63 3.05
N LYS A 87 5.96 3.25 3.21
CA LYS A 87 6.12 4.68 2.88
C LYS A 87 5.99 4.95 1.38
N GLU A 88 6.30 3.96 0.54
CA GLU A 88 6.30 4.10 -0.91
C GLU A 88 4.98 3.62 -1.55
N VAL A 89 4.40 2.53 -1.03
CA VAL A 89 3.27 1.83 -1.67
C VAL A 89 1.95 1.90 -0.89
N ARG A 90 1.89 2.54 0.28
CA ARG A 90 0.62 2.69 1.04
C ARG A 90 -0.44 3.38 0.17
N GLY A 91 -1.66 2.83 0.21
CA GLY A 91 -2.77 3.29 -0.62
C GLY A 91 -2.75 2.75 -2.05
N LYS A 92 -1.71 1.98 -2.41
CA LYS A 92 -1.56 1.36 -3.74
C LYS A 92 -1.45 -0.17 -3.70
N ALA A 93 -0.87 -0.72 -2.65
CA ALA A 93 -0.85 -2.16 -2.40
C ALA A 93 -1.40 -2.46 -1.00
N SER A 94 -1.97 -3.65 -0.83
CA SER A 94 -2.42 -4.10 0.49
C SER A 94 -1.23 -4.46 1.36
N GLY A 95 -1.27 -4.13 2.65
CA GLY A 95 -0.18 -4.46 3.56
C GLY A 95 0.08 -5.96 3.68
N LYS A 96 -0.95 -6.78 3.45
CA LYS A 96 -0.82 -8.24 3.39
C LYS A 96 0.07 -8.65 2.22
N MET A 97 -0.26 -8.20 1.00
CA MET A 97 0.50 -8.52 -0.20
C MET A 97 1.97 -8.08 -0.09
N VAL A 98 2.21 -6.88 0.44
CA VAL A 98 3.57 -6.36 0.67
C VAL A 98 4.34 -7.26 1.64
N ASN A 99 3.75 -7.61 2.78
CA ASN A 99 4.37 -8.49 3.76
C ASN A 99 4.66 -9.89 3.19
N ASP A 100 3.71 -10.47 2.46
CA ASP A 100 3.83 -11.82 1.90
C ASP A 100 4.96 -11.89 0.87
N LEU A 101 5.06 -10.89 -0.03
CA LEU A 101 6.15 -10.79 -1.00
C LEU A 101 7.51 -10.51 -0.34
N LEU A 102 7.57 -9.60 0.65
CA LEU A 102 8.82 -9.32 1.37
C LEU A 102 9.35 -10.57 2.07
N ARG A 103 8.50 -11.33 2.77
CA ARG A 103 8.90 -12.58 3.43
C ARG A 103 9.41 -13.60 2.43
N LYS A 104 8.68 -13.81 1.35
CA LYS A 104 9.10 -14.73 0.29
C LYS A 104 10.49 -14.37 -0.23
N LYS A 105 10.70 -13.12 -0.65
CA LYS A 105 11.98 -12.65 -1.19
C LYS A 105 13.12 -12.73 -0.18
N VAL A 106 12.88 -12.36 1.08
CA VAL A 106 13.90 -12.44 2.15
C VAL A 106 14.26 -13.89 2.46
N SER A 107 13.31 -14.82 2.45
CA SER A 107 13.56 -16.23 2.70
C SER A 107 14.31 -16.96 1.57
N GLU A 108 14.28 -16.39 0.35
CA GLU A 108 14.94 -16.91 -0.86
C GLU A 108 16.35 -16.33 -1.07
N LEU A 109 16.80 -15.41 -0.19
CA LEU A 109 18.15 -14.81 -0.19
C LEU A 109 19.16 -15.62 0.62
#